data_AF-A0A848AYP9-F1
#
_entry.id   AF-A0A848AYP9-F1
#
_cell.length_a   1.000
_cell.length_b   1.000
_cell.length_c   1.000
_cell.angle_alpha   90.00
_cell.angle_beta   90.00
_cell.angle_gamma   90.00
#
_symmetry.space_group_name_H-M   'P 1'
#
loop_
_entity.id
_entity.type
_entity.pdbx_description
1 polymer ?
#
loop_
_entity_poly.entity_id
_entity_poly.type
_entity_poly.pdbx_seq_one_letter_code
_entity_poly.pdbx_strand_id
1 'polypeptide(L)'
;MLKLNASYSKKVPAGEEYSSQSYHASVEVELPDGLTQDQLQARIHETFDLVRNSVEAELHGNDPRNYGTYPASNGPKNAPQGRRAGDRQNDGPASPKQLSYLLDLARQRGVTPQQIAARFQVPDVRQLSRQQCSNQINEWRAA
;
A
#
# COMPACT_ATOMS: atom_id res chain seq x y z
N MET A 1 7.45 24.89 -17.43
CA MET A 1 6.29 24.30 -16.73
C MET A 1 5.74 23.10 -17.50
N LEU A 2 6.05 21.90 -17.03
CA LEU A 2 5.55 20.64 -17.56
C LEU A 2 4.25 20.24 -16.85
N LYS A 3 3.29 19.67 -17.59
CA LYS A 3 2.04 19.15 -17.02
C LYS A 3 1.99 17.64 -17.18
N LEU A 4 1.68 16.94 -16.09
CA LEU A 4 1.46 15.50 -16.08
C LEU A 4 -0.04 15.24 -15.93
N ASN A 5 -0.61 14.54 -16.92
CA ASN A 5 -1.98 14.04 -16.85
C ASN A 5 -1.93 12.52 -16.77
N ALA A 6 -2.47 11.95 -15.69
CA ALA A 6 -2.60 10.51 -15.51
C ALA A 6 -4.08 10.15 -15.41
N SER A 7 -4.53 9.24 -16.25
CA SER A 7 -5.90 8.73 -16.25
C SER A 7 -5.93 7.22 -16.24
N TYR A 8 -6.89 6.66 -15.52
CA TYR A 8 -7.14 5.22 -15.45
C TYR A 8 -8.63 4.96 -15.56
N SER A 9 -9.00 3.98 -16.37
CA SER A 9 -10.38 3.50 -16.47
C SER A 9 -10.41 1.99 -16.47
N LYS A 10 -11.38 1.43 -15.74
CA LYS A 10 -11.57 -0.02 -15.65
C LYS A 10 -13.05 -0.35 -15.79
N LYS A 11 -13.34 -1.23 -16.74
CA LYS A 11 -14.68 -1.78 -16.96
C LYS A 11 -14.84 -3.03 -16.10
N VAL A 12 -15.97 -3.13 -15.40
CA VAL A 12 -16.31 -4.24 -14.52
C VAL A 12 -17.53 -4.95 -15.10
N PRO A 13 -17.55 -6.29 -15.13
CA PRO A 13 -18.76 -7.03 -15.44
C PRO A 13 -19.78 -6.79 -14.31
N ALA A 14 -20.90 -6.15 -14.63
CA ALA A 14 -22.00 -6.07 -13.69
C ALA A 14 -22.81 -7.38 -13.75
N GLY A 15 -23.32 -7.84 -12.61
CA GLY A 15 -23.95 -9.15 -12.47
C GLY A 15 -25.26 -9.36 -13.23
N GLU A 16 -25.78 -8.32 -13.90
CA GLU A 16 -26.95 -8.41 -14.77
C GLU A 16 -26.51 -8.42 -16.25
N GLU A 17 -27.08 -9.33 -17.04
CA GLU A 17 -26.93 -9.31 -18.49
C GLU A 17 -27.33 -7.91 -18.99
N TYR A 18 -26.43 -7.24 -19.71
CA TYR A 18 -26.55 -5.87 -20.23
C TYR A 18 -26.24 -4.70 -19.28
N SER A 19 -25.62 -4.91 -18.12
CA SER A 19 -25.06 -3.81 -17.32
C SER A 19 -23.54 -3.69 -17.48
N SER A 20 -23.06 -2.50 -17.84
CA SER A 20 -21.63 -2.17 -17.94
C SER A 20 -21.31 -1.08 -16.93
N GLN A 21 -20.59 -1.41 -15.86
CA GLN A 21 -20.08 -0.41 -14.93
C GLN A 21 -18.63 -0.08 -15.30
N SER A 22 -18.31 1.20 -15.42
CA SER A 22 -16.95 1.66 -15.67
C SER A 22 -16.57 2.72 -14.66
N TYR A 23 -15.39 2.55 -14.06
CA TYR A 23 -14.81 3.49 -13.12
C TYR A 23 -13.71 4.25 -13.82
N HIS A 24 -13.64 5.56 -13.59
CA HIS A 24 -12.67 6.44 -14.21
C HIS A 24 -12.14 7.44 -13.19
N ALA A 25 -10.82 7.59 -13.15
CA ALA A 25 -10.16 8.64 -12.40
C ALA A 25 -9.10 9.31 -13.29
N SER A 26 -8.97 10.63 -13.13
CA SER A 26 -8.01 11.46 -13.85
C SER A 26 -7.41 12.48 -12.88
N VAL A 27 -6.09 12.63 -12.91
CA VAL A 27 -5.35 13.56 -12.08
C VAL A 27 -4.37 14.34 -12.95
N GLU A 28 -4.44 15.66 -12.85
CA GLU A 28 -3.49 16.60 -13.45
C GLU A 28 -2.58 17.17 -12.36
N VAL A 29 -1.27 17.08 -12.59
CA VAL A 29 -0.25 17.62 -11.68
C VAL A 29 0.73 18.47 -12.47
N GLU A 30 1.02 19.65 -11.96
CA GLU A 30 2.09 20.50 -12.49
C GLU A 30 3.44 20.02 -11.96
N LEU A 31 4.38 19.79 -12.88
CA LEU A 31 5.71 19.30 -12.54
C LEU A 31 6.69 20.47 -12.41
N PRO A 32 7.58 20.45 -11.39
CA PRO A 32 8.63 21.45 -11.24
C PRO A 32 9.63 21.38 -12.41
N ASP A 33 10.13 22.54 -12.81
CA ASP A 33 11.16 22.64 -13.84
C ASP A 33 12.53 22.16 -13.26
N GLY A 34 13.37 21.53 -14.11
CA GLY A 34 14.68 21.01 -13.70
C GLY A 34 14.69 19.56 -13.18
N LEU A 35 13.60 18.80 -13.36
CA LEU A 35 13.58 17.37 -13.08
C LEU A 35 14.53 16.60 -14.01
N THR A 36 15.27 15.66 -13.44
CA THR A 36 16.02 14.66 -14.22
C THR A 36 15.06 13.62 -14.82
N GLN A 37 15.51 12.91 -15.87
CA GLN A 37 14.70 11.89 -16.54
C GLN A 37 14.21 10.80 -15.57
N ASP A 38 15.04 10.35 -14.64
CA ASP A 38 14.66 9.35 -13.63
C ASP A 38 13.61 9.88 -12.65
N GLN A 39 13.72 11.14 -12.21
CA GLN A 39 12.74 11.75 -11.32
C GLN A 39 11.40 11.98 -12.02
N LEU A 40 11.44 12.34 -13.31
CA LEU A 40 10.24 12.47 -14.12
C LEU A 40 9.53 11.11 -14.25
N GLN A 41 10.28 10.05 -14.58
CA GLN A 41 9.74 8.70 -14.63
C GLN A 41 9.17 8.27 -13.29
N ALA A 42 9.90 8.47 -12.18
CA ALA A 42 9.41 8.16 -10.84
C ALA A 42 8.08 8.87 -10.53
N ARG A 43 7.95 10.16 -10.86
CA ARG A 43 6.71 10.93 -10.69
C ARG A 43 5.57 10.41 -11.56
N ILE A 44 5.85 10.04 -12.80
CA ILE A 44 4.85 9.41 -13.70
C ILE A 44 4.34 8.11 -13.09
N HIS A 45 5.24 7.23 -12.64
CA HIS A 45 4.89 5.96 -12.00
C HIS A 45 4.08 6.17 -10.72
N GLU A 46 4.52 7.05 -9.82
CA GLU A 46 3.80 7.37 -8.58
C GLU A 46 2.40 7.92 -8.85
N THR A 47 2.26 8.82 -9.83
CA THR A 47 0.98 9.46 -10.14
C THR A 47 0.04 8.46 -10.78
N PHE A 48 0.53 7.62 -11.69
CA PHE A 48 -0.27 6.56 -12.30
C PHE A 48 -0.70 5.50 -11.26
N ASP A 49 0.21 5.08 -10.38
CA ASP A 49 -0.10 4.14 -9.31
C ASP A 49 -1.13 4.72 -8.34
N LEU A 50 -1.07 6.01 -8.03
CA LEU A 50 -2.10 6.67 -7.21
C LEU A 50 -3.47 6.62 -7.87
N VAL A 51 -3.58 7.01 -9.15
CA VAL A 51 -4.85 7.00 -9.88
C VAL A 51 -5.41 5.58 -9.99
N ARG A 52 -4.55 4.61 -10.32
CA ARG A 52 -4.91 3.20 -10.40
C ARG A 52 -5.39 2.67 -9.06
N ASN A 53 -4.63 2.87 -7.98
CA ASN A 53 -4.98 2.38 -6.65
C ASN A 53 -6.27 3.01 -6.15
N SER A 54 -6.56 4.27 -6.46
CA SER A 54 -7.85 4.90 -6.13
C SER A 54 -9.02 4.19 -6.80
N VAL A 55 -8.91 3.86 -8.09
CA VAL A 55 -9.96 3.12 -8.80
C VAL A 55 -10.05 1.68 -8.32
N GLU A 56 -8.92 1.00 -8.11
CA GLU A 56 -8.93 -0.39 -7.62
C GLU A 56 -9.44 -0.47 -6.17
N ALA A 57 -9.18 0.53 -5.32
CA ALA A 57 -9.75 0.60 -3.98
C ALA A 57 -11.28 0.74 -4.03
N GLU A 58 -11.82 1.64 -4.87
CA GLU A 58 -13.28 1.76 -5.03
C GLU A 58 -13.92 0.47 -5.56
N LEU A 59 -13.21 -0.26 -6.43
CA LEU A 59 -13.66 -1.54 -6.96
C LEU A 59 -13.61 -2.69 -5.96
N HIS A 60 -12.63 -2.70 -5.07
CA HIS A 60 -12.34 -3.83 -4.18
C HIS A 60 -12.85 -3.64 -2.73
N GLY A 61 -13.38 -2.47 -2.35
CA GLY A 61 -14.07 -2.27 -1.06
C GLY A 61 -14.51 -0.83 -0.87
N ASN A 62 -15.78 -0.50 -0.66
CA ASN A 62 -16.52 -0.68 0.60
C ASN A 62 -15.75 -1.13 1.87
N ASP A 63 -14.44 -0.86 2.00
CA ASP A 63 -13.71 -1.02 3.26
C ASP A 63 -13.28 0.39 3.75
N PRO A 64 -13.99 0.99 4.73
CA PRO A 64 -13.77 2.37 5.18
C PRO A 64 -12.48 2.57 6.00
N ARG A 65 -11.41 1.80 5.76
CA ARG A 65 -10.24 1.74 6.66
C ARG A 65 -8.97 2.40 6.16
N ASN A 66 -8.98 3.16 5.07
CA ASN A 66 -7.78 3.88 4.68
C ASN A 66 -8.01 5.10 3.78
N TYR A 67 -8.86 6.04 4.21
CA TYR A 67 -8.70 7.39 3.71
C TYR A 67 -7.53 8.04 4.46
N GLY A 68 -6.38 8.04 3.80
CA GLY A 68 -5.19 8.75 4.24
C GLY A 68 -5.51 10.22 4.51
N THR A 69 -5.33 10.58 5.76
CA THR A 69 -5.04 11.89 6.33
C THR A 69 -4.52 12.91 5.31
N TYR A 70 -5.39 13.83 4.88
CA TYR A 70 -4.96 15.20 4.57
C TYR A 70 -4.59 15.90 5.89
N PRO A 71 -3.50 16.67 5.97
CA PRO A 71 -3.18 17.44 7.17
C PRO A 71 -4.11 18.67 7.22
N ALA A 72 -5.29 18.52 7.81
CA ALA A 72 -6.08 19.66 8.25
C ALA A 72 -5.46 20.21 9.53
N SER A 73 -4.64 21.24 9.38
CA SER A 73 -4.19 22.08 10.48
C SER A 73 -5.35 22.81 11.15
N ASN A 74 -5.31 22.84 12.49
CA ASN A 74 -6.04 23.69 13.45
C ASN A 74 -7.36 23.18 14.06
N GLY A 75 -7.24 22.77 15.33
CA GLY A 75 -8.32 22.78 16.32
C GLY A 75 -7.87 22.15 17.66
N PRO A 76 -7.72 22.91 18.77
CA PRO A 76 -7.24 22.36 20.03
C PRO A 76 -8.39 21.93 20.97
N LYS A 77 -8.06 20.97 21.86
CA LYS A 77 -8.72 20.60 23.13
C LYS A 77 -9.94 19.67 23.06
N ASN A 78 -9.78 18.43 23.49
CA ASN A 78 -9.90 18.03 24.91
C ASN A 78 -9.85 16.49 25.03
N ALA A 79 -8.93 15.98 25.83
CA ALA A 79 -9.03 14.62 26.39
C ALA A 79 -10.02 14.63 27.57
N PRO A 80 -10.60 13.47 27.92
CA PRO A 80 -10.05 12.82 29.11
C PRO A 80 -9.93 11.28 28.98
N GLN A 81 -8.69 10.83 29.18
CA GLN A 81 -8.29 9.76 30.09
C GLN A 81 -9.02 8.40 30.04
N GLY A 82 -8.34 7.40 29.47
CA GLY A 82 -8.74 5.99 29.59
C GLY A 82 -7.62 5.00 29.30
N ARG A 83 -6.83 4.67 30.34
CA ARG A 83 -6.13 3.39 30.58
C ARG A 83 -5.06 2.91 29.58
N ARG A 84 -3.81 2.97 30.07
CA ARG A 84 -2.68 2.04 29.91
C ARG A 84 -2.83 0.90 28.88
N ALA A 85 -2.07 0.97 27.78
CA ALA A 85 -1.54 -0.18 27.05
C ALA A 85 -0.41 0.27 26.09
N GLY A 86 0.73 0.64 26.64
CA GLY A 86 1.96 0.65 25.86
C GLY A 86 2.46 -0.79 25.75
N ASP A 87 1.94 -1.58 24.81
CA ASP A 87 2.55 -2.85 24.36
C ASP A 87 1.87 -3.54 23.15
N ARG A 88 1.04 -2.86 22.32
CA ARG A 88 0.28 -3.57 21.25
C ARG A 88 0.25 -2.90 19.89
N GLN A 89 1.27 -2.12 19.54
CA GLN A 89 1.40 -1.58 18.18
C GLN A 89 2.23 -2.46 17.24
N ASN A 90 2.80 -3.57 17.73
CA ASN A 90 3.64 -4.48 16.93
C ASN A 90 2.92 -5.75 16.43
N ASP A 91 1.73 -6.07 16.94
CA ASP A 91 0.92 -7.23 16.53
C ASP A 91 -0.02 -6.97 15.34
N GLY A 92 0.09 -5.80 14.69
CA GLY A 92 -0.62 -5.54 13.45
C GLY A 92 -0.08 -6.43 12.31
N PRO A 93 -0.93 -6.81 11.33
CA PRO A 93 -0.47 -7.52 10.15
C PRO A 93 0.63 -6.73 9.44
N ALA A 94 1.60 -7.44 8.86
CA ALA A 94 2.72 -6.84 8.16
C ALA A 94 2.23 -5.98 6.99
N SER A 95 2.88 -4.83 6.78
CA SER A 95 2.54 -3.94 5.68
C SER A 95 2.79 -4.63 4.33
N PRO A 96 1.94 -4.41 3.29
CA PRO A 96 2.14 -5.00 1.97
C PRO A 96 3.55 -4.75 1.38
N LYS A 97 4.14 -3.60 1.67
CA LYS A 97 5.52 -3.27 1.27
C LYS A 97 6.56 -4.16 1.96
N GLN A 98 6.38 -4.44 3.25
CA GLN A 98 7.28 -5.31 4.01
C GLN A 98 7.18 -6.76 3.52
N LEU A 99 5.96 -7.22 3.20
CA LEU A 99 5.72 -8.53 2.62
C LEU A 99 6.36 -8.66 1.23
N SER A 100 6.19 -7.66 0.36
CA SER A 100 6.83 -7.65 -0.96
C SER A 100 8.35 -7.72 -0.83
N TYR A 101 8.93 -6.89 0.04
CA TYR A 101 10.37 -6.87 0.26
C TYR A 101 10.91 -8.19 0.83
N LEU A 102 10.18 -8.80 1.78
CA LEU A 102 10.51 -10.12 2.31
C LEU A 102 10.45 -11.17 1.20
N LEU A 103 9.44 -11.15 0.33
CA LEU A 103 9.32 -12.08 -0.79
C LEU A 103 10.44 -11.90 -1.83
N ASP A 104 10.88 -10.68 -2.08
CA ASP A 104 12.00 -10.40 -2.97
C ASP A 104 13.32 -10.94 -2.39
N LEU A 105 13.57 -10.74 -1.09
CA LEU A 105 14.72 -11.34 -0.40
C LEU A 105 14.65 -12.87 -0.38
N ALA A 106 13.45 -13.44 -0.26
CA ALA A 106 13.23 -14.88 -0.29
C ALA A 106 13.60 -15.46 -1.65
N ARG A 107 13.21 -14.80 -2.75
CA ARG A 107 13.58 -15.18 -4.11
C ARG A 107 15.09 -15.18 -4.31
N GLN A 108 15.80 -14.17 -3.79
CA GLN A 108 17.27 -14.10 -3.88
C GLN A 108 17.97 -15.26 -3.16
N ARG A 109 17.36 -15.80 -2.09
CA ARG A 109 17.91 -16.91 -1.30
C ARG A 109 17.35 -18.28 -1.69
N GLY A 110 16.47 -18.36 -2.69
CA GLY A 110 15.78 -19.60 -3.07
C GLY A 110 14.79 -20.11 -2.02
N VAL A 111 14.37 -19.27 -1.07
CA VAL A 111 13.41 -19.61 -0.03
C VAL A 111 12.00 -19.39 -0.57
N THR A 112 11.14 -20.41 -0.44
CA THR A 112 9.75 -20.30 -0.90
C THR A 112 8.89 -19.58 0.14
N PRO A 113 7.82 -18.87 -0.27
CA PRO A 113 6.88 -18.25 0.67
C PRO A 113 6.30 -19.25 1.67
N GLN A 114 6.04 -20.49 1.23
CA GLN A 114 5.55 -21.56 2.09
C GLN A 114 6.53 -21.94 3.21
N GLN A 115 7.85 -21.92 2.95
CA GLN A 115 8.86 -22.18 3.97
C GLN A 115 8.91 -21.07 5.03
N ILE A 116 8.68 -19.82 4.62
CA ILE A 116 8.57 -18.68 5.54
C ILE A 116 7.32 -18.84 6.41
N ALA A 117 6.18 -19.16 5.80
CA ALA A 117 4.93 -19.39 6.51
C ALA A 117 5.06 -20.53 7.54
N ALA A 118 5.68 -21.64 7.13
CA ALA A 118 5.96 -22.78 8.01
C ALA A 118 6.88 -22.41 9.20
N ARG A 119 7.91 -21.57 8.97
CA ARG A 119 8.84 -21.12 10.01
C ARG A 119 8.16 -20.28 11.10
N PHE A 120 7.16 -19.48 10.72
CA PHE A 120 6.42 -18.61 11.64
C PHE A 120 5.09 -19.21 12.12
N GLN A 121 4.80 -20.47 11.78
CA GLN A 121 3.54 -21.16 12.10
C GLN A 121 2.28 -20.39 11.65
N VAL A 122 2.40 -19.66 10.53
CA VAL A 122 1.28 -18.93 9.93
C VAL A 122 0.74 -19.69 8.72
N PRO A 123 -0.58 -19.64 8.44
CA PRO A 123 -1.17 -20.26 7.26
C PRO A 123 -0.65 -19.68 5.93
N ASP A 124 -0.29 -18.40 5.93
CA ASP A 124 0.21 -17.68 4.77
C ASP A 124 1.18 -16.57 5.21
N VAL A 125 2.19 -16.28 4.39
CA VAL A 125 3.11 -15.14 4.54
C VAL A 125 2.37 -13.83 4.68
N ARG A 126 1.19 -13.71 4.07
CA ARG A 126 0.31 -12.54 4.19
C ARG A 126 -0.23 -12.29 5.61
N GLN A 127 -0.18 -13.29 6.48
CA GLN A 127 -0.63 -13.20 7.87
C GLN A 127 0.52 -12.96 8.85
N LEU A 128 1.76 -12.79 8.35
CA LEU A 128 2.89 -12.41 9.22
C LEU A 128 2.59 -11.10 9.93
N SER A 129 2.92 -11.02 11.21
CA SER A 129 2.88 -9.76 11.92
C SER A 129 4.00 -8.83 11.44
N ARG A 130 3.80 -7.53 11.61
CA ARG A 130 4.82 -6.52 11.30
C ARG A 130 6.15 -6.84 11.98
N GLN A 131 6.10 -7.27 13.24
CA GLN A 131 7.31 -7.62 13.99
C GLN A 131 7.99 -8.89 13.47
N GLN A 132 7.23 -9.94 13.15
CA GLN A 132 7.78 -11.17 12.55
C GLN A 132 8.46 -10.87 11.21
N CYS A 133 7.79 -10.10 10.36
CA CYS A 133 8.29 -9.73 9.04
C CYS A 133 9.57 -8.87 9.14
N SER A 134 9.58 -7.87 10.02
CA SER A 134 10.76 -7.03 10.27
C SER A 134 11.94 -7.81 10.85
N ASN A 135 11.70 -8.73 11.79
CA ASN A 135 12.76 -9.57 12.36
C ASN A 135 13.40 -10.46 11.28
N GLN A 136 12.57 -11.07 10.43
CA GLN A 136 13.06 -11.92 9.33
C GLN A 136 13.88 -11.11 8.31
N ILE A 137 13.42 -9.91 7.95
CA ILE A 137 14.14 -9.01 7.05
C ILE A 137 15.51 -8.63 7.64
N ASN A 138 15.57 -8.31 8.93
CA ASN A 138 16.82 -7.94 9.60
C ASN A 138 17.80 -9.12 9.67
N GLU A 139 17.32 -10.32 9.99
CA GLU A 139 18.13 -11.54 9.97
C GLU A 139 18.74 -11.78 8.57
N TRP A 140 17.94 -11.59 7.53
CA TRP A 140 18.36 -11.72 6.13
C TRP A 140 19.20 -10.56 5.60
N ARG A 141 19.26 -9.43 6.30
CA ARG A 141 20.23 -8.37 5.99
C ARG A 141 21.55 -8.55 6.74
N ALA A 142 21.52 -9.20 7.90
CA ALA A 142 22.68 -9.43 8.74
C ALA A 142 23.49 -10.68 8.36
N ALA A 143 22.86 -11.64 7.67
CA ALA A 143 23.48 -12.85 7.11
C ALA A 143 23.92 -12.67 5.65
#